data_AF-A0A515EPV0-F1
#
_entry.id   AF-A0A515EPV0-F1
#
_cell.length_a   1.000
_cell.length_b   1.000
_cell.length_c   1.000
_cell.angle_alpha   90.00
_cell.angle_beta   90.00
_cell.angle_gamma   90.00
#
_symmetry.space_group_name_H-M   'P 1'
#
loop_
_entity.id
_entity.type
_entity.pdbx_description
1 polymer ?
#
loop_
_entity_poly.entity_id
_entity_poly.type
_entity_poly.pdbx_seq_one_letter_code
_entity_poly.pdbx_strand_id
1 'polypeptide(L)'
;MMGLTMQRMTQRAFTCATLALTALVMGCAQPAKLTPEEQAWNEREAVREARDAPLRAREAAIRKSQETPTIGVGLECVRHGGPQQDLMPYVQGFWVQEVPYGQVSPEMSGGDFNCGGTIAGGYTIPRTWRPGMKVKVKWYTWDRPKPTTITIPVEDDPTIAPGVPIVERGVKGALHEYTTTIPYYPEPGRAYVHLFRNGQARVIISNIGPTGRDHPLPFSALEPPPEVE
;
A
#
# COMPACT_ATOMS: atom_id res chain seq x y z
N MET A 1 -7.79 -42.92 -0.16
CA MET A 1 -6.98 -42.51 1.02
C MET A 1 -7.81 -41.55 1.87
N MET A 2 -8.61 -42.08 2.80
CA MET A 2 -9.42 -41.31 3.77
C MET A 2 -9.34 -42.08 5.08
N GLY A 3 -8.53 -41.65 6.06
CA GLY A 3 -8.38 -42.44 7.28
C GLY A 3 -7.37 -42.00 8.32
N LEU A 4 -7.08 -40.70 8.49
CA LEU A 4 -6.10 -40.25 9.50
C LEU A 4 -6.51 -39.01 10.33
N THR A 5 -7.74 -38.51 10.22
CA THR A 5 -8.16 -37.26 10.90
C THR A 5 -8.84 -37.46 12.26
N MET A 6 -9.28 -38.66 12.64
CA MET A 6 -10.06 -38.86 13.87
C MET A 6 -9.24 -39.05 15.16
N GLN A 7 -7.92 -39.23 15.09
CA GLN A 7 -7.12 -39.61 16.27
C GLN A 7 -6.53 -38.43 17.05
N ARG A 8 -6.62 -37.19 16.54
CA ARG A 8 -6.10 -35.98 17.23
C ARG A 8 -7.08 -35.29 18.18
N MET A 9 -8.38 -35.60 18.12
CA MET A 9 -9.37 -34.92 18.97
C MET A 9 -9.46 -35.48 20.39
N THR A 10 -9.11 -36.75 20.61
CA THR A 10 -9.20 -37.38 21.94
C THR A 10 -8.04 -37.04 22.89
N GLN A 11 -6.86 -36.66 22.38
CA GLN A 11 -5.73 -36.23 23.22
C GLN A 11 -5.91 -34.83 23.84
N ARG A 12 -6.71 -33.94 23.23
CA ARG A 12 -6.99 -32.61 23.78
C ARG A 12 -7.98 -32.63 24.95
N ALA A 13 -8.90 -33.61 24.98
CA ALA A 13 -9.88 -33.71 26.05
C ALA A 13 -9.23 -34.08 27.40
N PHE A 14 -8.16 -34.89 27.40
CA PHE A 14 -7.49 -35.31 28.62
C PHE A 14 -6.61 -34.23 29.26
N THR A 15 -6.06 -33.28 28.49
CA THR A 15 -5.23 -32.20 29.07
C THR A 15 -6.04 -31.10 29.74
N CYS A 16 -7.27 -30.81 29.28
CA CYS A 16 -8.16 -29.85 29.95
C CYS A 16 -8.71 -30.37 31.28
N ALA A 17 -9.00 -31.68 31.38
CA ALA A 17 -9.55 -32.25 32.61
C ALA A 17 -8.54 -32.23 33.78
N THR A 18 -7.24 -32.41 33.51
CA THR A 18 -6.20 -32.41 34.55
C THR A 18 -5.90 -31.01 35.10
N LEU A 19 -5.97 -29.97 34.25
CA LEU A 19 -5.79 -28.56 34.68
C LEU A 19 -6.95 -28.06 35.54
N ALA A 20 -8.18 -28.52 35.27
CA ALA A 20 -9.33 -28.18 36.09
C ALA A 20 -9.26 -28.82 37.49
N LEU A 21 -8.70 -30.03 37.61
CA LEU A 21 -8.57 -30.70 38.91
C LEU A 21 -7.47 -30.11 39.79
N THR A 22 -6.35 -29.64 39.23
CA THR A 22 -5.31 -28.94 40.01
C THR A 22 -5.76 -27.56 40.51
N ALA A 23 -6.60 -26.85 39.75
CA ALA A 23 -7.19 -25.59 40.19
C ALA A 23 -8.23 -25.75 41.32
N LEU A 24 -8.82 -26.94 41.48
CA LEU A 24 -9.79 -27.22 42.55
C LEU A 24 -9.15 -27.67 43.87
N VAL A 25 -7.96 -28.29 43.83
CA VAL A 25 -7.24 -28.74 45.04
C VAL A 25 -6.39 -27.62 45.65
N MET A 26 -5.95 -26.64 44.85
CA MET A 26 -5.43 -25.38 45.37
C MET A 26 -6.59 -24.47 45.72
N GLY A 27 -7.06 -24.56 46.97
CA GLY A 27 -8.16 -23.75 47.50
C GLY A 27 -8.09 -22.29 47.06
N CYS A 28 -9.26 -21.72 46.81
CA CYS A 28 -9.49 -20.36 46.31
C CYS A 28 -8.77 -19.30 47.16
N ALA A 29 -7.47 -19.13 46.97
CA ALA A 29 -6.74 -17.99 47.47
C ALA A 29 -7.29 -16.78 46.71
N GLN A 30 -8.13 -16.00 47.39
CA GLN A 30 -8.54 -14.71 46.86
C GLN A 30 -7.25 -13.95 46.53
N PRO A 31 -7.08 -13.47 45.28
CA PRO A 31 -5.90 -12.70 44.93
C PRO A 31 -5.83 -11.54 45.91
N ALA A 32 -4.65 -11.36 46.53
CA ALA A 32 -4.44 -10.28 47.48
C ALA A 32 -4.91 -8.97 46.85
N LYS A 33 -5.74 -8.20 47.57
CA LYS A 33 -6.18 -6.89 47.09
C LYS A 33 -4.93 -6.01 46.98
N LEU A 34 -4.62 -5.58 45.76
CA LEU A 34 -3.58 -4.59 45.52
C LEU A 34 -3.92 -3.30 46.27
N THR A 35 -2.90 -2.66 46.80
CA THR A 35 -3.02 -1.31 47.36
C THR A 35 -3.32 -0.30 46.25
N PRO A 36 -3.94 0.86 46.56
CA PRO A 36 -4.17 1.91 45.55
C PRO A 36 -2.89 2.37 44.85
N GLU A 37 -1.74 2.34 45.54
CA GLU A 37 -0.44 2.70 44.97
C GLU A 37 0.05 1.67 43.94
N GLU A 38 -0.06 0.38 44.25
CA GLU A 38 0.27 -0.70 43.31
C GLU A 38 -0.67 -0.68 42.09
N GLN A 39 -1.95 -0.36 42.29
CA GLN A 39 -2.90 -0.22 41.19
C GLN A 39 -2.50 0.94 40.26
N ALA A 40 -2.18 2.12 40.83
CA ALA A 40 -1.75 3.28 40.05
C ALA A 40 -0.42 3.03 39.33
N TRP A 41 0.51 2.29 39.93
CA TRP A 41 1.75 1.86 39.28
C TRP A 41 1.47 0.96 38.08
N ASN A 42 0.64 -0.07 38.25
CA ASN A 42 0.28 -1.00 37.18
C ASN A 42 -0.43 -0.29 36.02
N GLU A 43 -1.30 0.67 36.29
CA GLU A 43 -1.96 1.48 35.26
C GLU A 43 -0.95 2.32 34.46
N ARG A 44 0.04 2.94 35.12
CA ARG A 44 1.11 3.69 34.43
C ARG A 44 1.97 2.78 33.55
N GLU A 45 2.33 1.60 34.06
CA GLU A 45 3.09 0.60 33.31
C GLU A 45 2.31 0.10 32.09
N ALA A 46 1.02 -0.17 32.24
CA ALA A 46 0.15 -0.58 31.13
C ALA A 46 0.06 0.52 30.06
N VAL A 47 -0.06 1.79 30.45
CA VAL A 47 -0.05 2.92 29.51
C VAL A 47 1.30 3.05 28.79
N ARG A 48 2.41 2.90 29.52
CA ARG A 48 3.76 2.92 28.93
C ARG A 48 3.93 1.78 27.92
N GLU A 49 3.56 0.56 28.30
CA GLU A 49 3.63 -0.62 27.43
C GLU A 49 2.79 -0.43 26.17
N ALA A 50 1.55 0.06 26.31
CA ALA A 50 0.66 0.32 25.18
C ALA A 50 1.20 1.40 24.22
N ARG A 51 1.88 2.42 24.76
CA ARG A 51 2.53 3.46 23.95
C ARG A 51 3.78 2.95 23.24
N ASP A 52 4.60 2.16 23.93
CA ASP A 52 5.94 1.78 23.47
C ASP A 52 5.94 0.47 22.65
N ALA A 53 4.90 -0.36 22.76
CA ALA A 53 4.78 -1.62 22.01
C ALA A 53 4.76 -1.44 20.47
N PRO A 54 3.99 -0.49 19.87
CA PRO A 54 4.02 -0.25 18.43
C PRO A 54 5.40 0.20 17.93
N LEU A 55 6.11 1.00 18.73
CA LEU A 55 7.46 1.46 18.39
C LEU A 55 8.45 0.29 18.38
N ARG A 56 8.46 -0.56 19.43
CA ARG A 56 9.30 -1.76 19.47
C ARG A 56 8.97 -2.74 18.34
N ALA A 57 7.69 -2.91 18.02
CA ALA A 57 7.27 -3.74 16.88
C ALA A 57 7.81 -3.19 15.54
N ARG A 58 7.76 -1.85 15.36
CA ARG A 58 8.33 -1.17 14.19
C ARG A 58 9.84 -1.32 14.12
N GLU A 59 10.56 -1.12 15.22
CA GLU A 59 12.01 -1.29 15.28
C GLU A 59 12.44 -2.74 14.98
N ALA A 60 11.73 -3.73 15.54
CA ALA A 60 11.95 -5.13 15.24
C ALA A 60 11.69 -5.46 13.76
N ALA A 61 10.65 -4.87 13.16
CA ALA A 61 10.38 -5.01 11.73
C ALA A 61 11.49 -4.39 10.87
N ILE A 62 11.97 -3.19 11.21
CA ILE A 62 13.09 -2.53 10.53
C ILE A 62 14.36 -3.39 10.61
N ARG A 63 14.71 -3.88 11.80
CA ARG A 63 15.88 -4.78 11.97
C ARG A 63 15.74 -6.04 11.10
N LYS A 64 14.56 -6.67 11.12
CA LYS A 64 14.29 -7.85 10.28
C LYS A 64 14.34 -7.55 8.77
N SER A 65 13.97 -6.34 8.32
CA SER A 65 14.18 -5.95 6.92
C SER A 65 15.64 -5.77 6.57
N GLN A 66 16.44 -5.17 7.47
CA GLN A 66 17.88 -5.00 7.24
C GLN A 66 18.62 -6.34 7.11
N GLU A 67 18.13 -7.36 7.81
CA GLU A 67 18.62 -8.74 7.69
C GLU A 67 18.14 -9.46 6.43
N THR A 68 17.08 -8.96 5.78
CA THR A 68 16.50 -9.60 4.60
C THR A 68 17.26 -9.13 3.35
N PRO A 69 17.88 -10.02 2.56
CA PRO A 69 18.54 -9.62 1.33
C PRO A 69 17.57 -8.88 0.41
N THR A 70 17.88 -7.62 0.09
CA THR A 70 17.11 -6.81 -0.84
C THR A 70 17.82 -6.70 -2.20
N ILE A 71 17.08 -6.22 -3.19
CA ILE A 71 17.60 -5.88 -4.51
C ILE A 71 16.93 -4.58 -4.97
N GLY A 72 17.71 -3.68 -5.56
CA GLY A 72 17.19 -2.49 -6.21
C GLY A 72 16.48 -2.86 -7.52
N VAL A 73 15.25 -2.40 -7.68
CA VAL A 73 14.43 -2.61 -8.87
C VAL A 73 14.05 -1.28 -9.49
N GLY A 74 13.73 -1.32 -10.79
CA GLY A 74 13.12 -0.17 -11.45
C GLY A 74 11.67 -0.03 -11.00
N LEU A 75 11.21 1.18 -10.67
CA LEU A 75 9.77 1.47 -10.59
C LEU A 75 9.26 2.09 -11.87
N GLU A 76 8.10 1.61 -12.33
CA GLU A 76 7.35 2.16 -13.43
C GLU A 76 5.92 2.47 -12.99
N CYS A 77 5.37 3.61 -13.42
CA CYS A 77 3.97 3.93 -13.20
C CYS A 77 3.11 3.40 -14.35
N VAL A 78 1.94 2.87 -14.01
CA VAL A 78 0.95 2.40 -14.97
C VAL A 78 -0.40 3.02 -14.64
N ARG A 79 -0.96 3.75 -15.59
CA ARG A 79 -2.23 4.43 -15.44
C ARG A 79 -3.38 3.61 -16.01
N HIS A 80 -4.39 3.34 -15.18
CA HIS A 80 -5.62 2.66 -15.59
C HIS A 80 -6.79 3.65 -15.67
N GLY A 81 -7.18 3.98 -16.91
CA GLY A 81 -8.17 5.02 -17.19
C GLY A 81 -9.01 4.80 -18.45
N GLY A 82 -9.17 3.56 -18.92
CA GLY A 82 -9.95 3.27 -20.14
C GLY A 82 -9.11 3.08 -21.41
N PRO A 83 -9.77 2.75 -22.55
CA PRO A 83 -9.09 2.48 -23.83
C PRO A 83 -8.24 3.63 -24.37
N GLN A 84 -8.57 4.88 -24.01
CA GLN A 84 -7.80 6.08 -24.33
C GLN A 84 -7.01 6.63 -23.12
N GLN A 85 -7.12 5.95 -21.97
CA GLN A 85 -6.60 6.38 -20.67
C GLN A 85 -6.99 7.82 -20.27
N ASP A 86 -8.01 8.39 -20.88
CA ASP A 86 -8.45 9.77 -20.70
C ASP A 86 -9.30 9.96 -19.43
N LEU A 87 -9.80 8.86 -18.85
CA LEU A 87 -10.67 8.91 -17.67
C LEU A 87 -9.90 9.05 -16.34
N MET A 88 -8.56 9.00 -16.36
CA MET A 88 -7.76 9.24 -15.16
C MET A 88 -6.98 10.56 -15.32
N PRO A 89 -7.05 11.47 -14.31
CA PRO A 89 -6.27 12.70 -14.28
C PRO A 89 -4.77 12.47 -14.50
N TYR A 90 -4.07 13.52 -14.92
CA TYR A 90 -2.63 13.48 -15.16
C TYR A 90 -1.90 13.24 -13.85
N VAL A 91 -1.06 12.20 -13.75
CA VAL A 91 -0.23 11.98 -12.55
C VAL A 91 1.09 12.70 -12.76
N GLN A 92 1.34 13.71 -11.93
CA GLN A 92 2.56 14.50 -11.97
C GLN A 92 3.74 13.77 -11.34
N GLY A 93 3.45 13.03 -10.27
CA GLY A 93 4.44 12.28 -9.54
C GLY A 93 3.84 11.30 -8.56
N PHE A 94 4.64 10.33 -8.12
CA PHE A 94 4.27 9.30 -7.17
C PHE A 94 5.47 8.83 -6.34
N TRP A 95 5.22 8.16 -5.23
CA TRP A 95 6.25 7.47 -4.45
C TRP A 95 5.67 6.28 -3.71
N VAL A 96 6.54 5.33 -3.38
CA VAL A 96 6.19 4.08 -2.71
C VAL A 96 6.93 4.02 -1.39
N GLN A 97 6.19 3.75 -0.32
CA GLN A 97 6.72 3.59 1.03
C GLN A 97 6.38 2.20 1.57
N GLU A 98 7.36 1.46 2.05
CA GLU A 98 7.15 0.19 2.73
C GLU A 98 6.59 0.40 4.14
N VAL A 99 5.41 -0.16 4.40
CA VAL A 99 4.63 0.17 5.61
C VAL A 99 5.19 -0.43 6.90
N PRO A 100 5.85 -1.62 6.93
CA PRO A 100 6.53 -2.05 8.14
C PRO A 100 8.01 -1.60 8.22
N TYR A 101 8.65 -1.33 7.07
CA TYR A 101 10.09 -1.14 7.00
C TYR A 101 10.51 0.32 6.87
N GLY A 102 9.58 1.20 6.54
CA GLY A 102 9.79 2.64 6.46
C GLY A 102 10.69 3.07 5.29
N GLN A 103 11.13 2.15 4.44
CA GLN A 103 11.84 2.49 3.23
C GLN A 103 10.91 3.27 2.30
N VAL A 104 11.39 4.39 1.77
CA VAL A 104 10.65 5.24 0.84
C VAL A 104 11.44 5.30 -0.45
N SER A 105 10.78 5.10 -1.59
CA SER A 105 11.38 5.39 -2.89
C SER A 105 11.67 6.90 -2.99
N PRO A 106 12.65 7.32 -3.79
CA PRO A 106 12.69 8.70 -4.25
C PRO A 106 11.34 9.12 -4.82
N GLU A 107 10.97 10.40 -4.67
CA GLU A 107 9.80 10.93 -5.36
C GLU A 107 10.02 10.82 -6.87
N MET A 108 9.09 10.13 -7.52
CA MET A 108 9.01 10.01 -8.95
C MET A 108 8.23 11.20 -9.46
N SER A 109 8.88 12.11 -10.18
CA SER A 109 8.21 13.26 -10.78
C SER A 109 8.66 13.41 -12.21
N GLY A 110 7.72 13.77 -13.09
CA GLY A 110 8.01 13.93 -14.51
C GLY A 110 8.28 12.62 -15.24
N GLY A 111 7.46 12.31 -16.23
CA GLY A 111 7.70 11.21 -17.15
C GLY A 111 6.72 11.21 -18.31
N ASP A 112 7.08 10.45 -19.33
CA ASP A 112 6.26 10.27 -20.52
C ASP A 112 4.96 9.51 -20.16
N PHE A 113 3.91 9.70 -20.97
CA PHE A 113 2.62 9.01 -20.84
C PHE A 113 1.71 9.40 -19.66
N ASN A 114 1.86 10.58 -19.07
CA ASN A 114 0.97 11.10 -18.01
C ASN A 114 1.01 10.32 -16.68
N CYS A 115 2.13 9.67 -16.36
CA CYS A 115 2.28 8.80 -15.19
C CYS A 115 3.56 9.08 -14.38
N GLY A 116 3.94 10.35 -14.16
CA GLY A 116 4.97 10.73 -13.19
C GLY A 116 6.38 10.09 -13.28
N GLY A 117 6.75 9.46 -14.40
CA GLY A 117 8.08 8.83 -14.59
C GLY A 117 7.99 7.47 -15.26
N THR A 118 8.84 7.20 -16.27
CA THR A 118 8.87 5.89 -16.94
C THR A 118 9.71 4.89 -16.14
N ILE A 119 10.87 5.30 -15.57
CA ILE A 119 11.78 4.42 -14.84
C ILE A 119 12.55 5.23 -13.78
N ALA A 120 12.51 4.86 -12.50
CA ALA A 120 13.63 5.13 -11.60
C ALA A 120 14.20 3.85 -11.06
N GLY A 121 15.53 3.79 -10.99
CA GLY A 121 16.22 2.82 -10.16
C GLY A 121 16.21 3.26 -8.69
N GLY A 122 16.28 2.28 -7.79
CA GLY A 122 16.65 2.53 -6.39
C GLY A 122 15.59 2.22 -5.35
N TYR A 123 14.36 1.85 -5.75
CA TYR A 123 13.45 1.19 -4.81
C TYR A 123 13.94 -0.23 -4.56
N THR A 124 14.10 -0.64 -3.32
CA THR A 124 14.56 -2.00 -3.02
C THR A 124 13.41 -2.85 -2.52
N ILE A 125 13.35 -4.08 -3.02
CA ILE A 125 12.40 -5.09 -2.55
C ILE A 125 13.17 -6.29 -1.99
N PRO A 126 12.57 -7.09 -1.10
CA PRO A 126 13.11 -8.39 -0.72
C PRO A 126 13.34 -9.30 -1.95
N ARG A 127 14.48 -10.00 -1.98
CA ARG A 127 14.77 -11.01 -3.03
C ARG A 127 13.78 -12.17 -3.01
N THR A 128 13.21 -12.45 -1.85
CA THR A 128 12.20 -13.50 -1.66
C THR A 128 10.93 -12.85 -1.13
N TRP A 129 9.83 -13.02 -1.86
CA TRP A 129 8.51 -12.56 -1.42
C TRP A 129 8.10 -13.19 -0.08
N ARG A 130 7.30 -12.46 0.71
CA ARG A 130 6.72 -12.94 1.95
C ARG A 130 5.23 -12.53 2.04
N PRO A 131 4.37 -13.36 2.66
CA PRO A 131 2.98 -12.99 2.90
C PRO A 131 2.84 -11.69 3.70
N GLY A 132 1.82 -10.89 3.39
CA GLY A 132 1.50 -9.66 4.11
C GLY A 132 2.44 -8.47 3.84
N MET A 133 3.29 -8.51 2.81
CA MET A 133 4.06 -7.34 2.39
C MET A 133 3.12 -6.20 1.97
N LYS A 134 3.22 -5.05 2.64
CA LYS A 134 2.36 -3.87 2.40
C LYS A 134 3.19 -2.65 2.04
N VAL A 135 2.68 -1.88 1.08
CA VAL A 135 3.23 -0.61 0.65
C VAL A 135 2.16 0.46 0.61
N LYS A 136 2.56 1.68 0.96
CA LYS A 136 1.78 2.90 0.80
C LYS A 136 2.25 3.60 -0.46
N VAL A 137 1.33 3.78 -1.39
CA VAL A 137 1.53 4.55 -2.61
C VAL A 137 0.92 5.92 -2.39
N LYS A 138 1.65 6.96 -2.77
CA LYS A 138 1.13 8.32 -2.79
C LYS A 138 1.39 8.93 -4.15
N TRP A 139 0.46 9.73 -4.65
CA TRP A 139 0.60 10.35 -5.97
C TRP A 139 -0.18 11.66 -6.07
N TYR A 140 0.33 12.57 -6.91
CA TYR A 140 -0.30 13.85 -7.20
C TYR A 140 -0.94 13.81 -8.58
N THR A 141 -2.22 14.17 -8.64
CA THR A 141 -2.91 14.38 -9.91
C THR A 141 -3.19 15.85 -10.18
N TRP A 142 -3.11 16.25 -11.44
CA TRP A 142 -3.66 17.50 -11.93
C TRP A 142 -4.86 17.22 -12.82
N ASP A 143 -5.94 17.98 -12.59
CA ASP A 143 -6.97 18.11 -13.60
C ASP A 143 -6.32 18.78 -14.81
N ARG A 144 -6.26 18.08 -15.94
CA ARG A 144 -5.96 18.76 -17.19
C ARG A 144 -7.01 19.86 -17.35
N PRO A 145 -6.63 21.13 -17.56
CA PRO A 145 -7.61 22.12 -17.94
C PRO A 145 -8.28 21.58 -19.21
N LYS A 146 -9.59 21.33 -19.14
CA LYS A 146 -10.35 21.10 -20.36
C LYS A 146 -10.11 22.34 -21.23
N PRO A 147 -9.81 22.21 -22.53
CA PRO A 147 -9.82 23.37 -23.40
C PRO A 147 -11.25 23.91 -23.41
N THR A 148 -11.51 24.90 -22.55
CA THR A 148 -12.77 25.62 -22.55
C THR A 148 -12.69 26.57 -23.73
N THR A 149 -13.49 26.34 -24.76
CA THR A 149 -13.64 27.31 -25.85
C THR A 149 -14.40 28.51 -25.29
N ILE A 150 -13.68 29.49 -24.76
CA ILE A 150 -14.26 30.79 -24.45
C ILE A 150 -14.52 31.45 -25.80
N THR A 151 -15.81 31.63 -26.14
CA THR A 151 -16.18 32.47 -27.28
C THR A 151 -16.05 33.91 -26.80
N ILE A 152 -14.92 34.55 -27.11
CA ILE A 152 -14.74 35.97 -26.85
C ILE A 152 -15.64 36.71 -27.86
N PRO A 153 -16.64 37.49 -27.42
CA PRO A 153 -17.37 38.35 -28.35
C PRO A 153 -16.36 39.32 -28.98
N VAL A 154 -16.28 39.28 -30.32
CA VAL A 154 -15.38 40.09 -31.14
C VAL A 154 -15.93 41.52 -31.19
N GLU A 155 -15.83 42.28 -30.09
CA GLU A 155 -16.31 43.67 -30.11
C GLU A 155 -15.18 44.70 -29.89
N ASP A 156 -14.08 44.38 -29.18
CA ASP A 156 -13.12 45.44 -28.77
C ASP A 156 -11.64 45.27 -29.20
N ASP A 157 -11.24 44.20 -29.91
CA ASP A 157 -9.85 44.09 -30.42
C ASP A 157 -9.76 43.36 -31.78
N PRO A 158 -9.59 44.10 -32.89
CA PRO A 158 -9.47 43.51 -34.24
C PRO A 158 -8.14 42.78 -34.48
N THR A 159 -7.20 42.81 -33.53
CA THR A 159 -5.90 42.10 -33.66
C THR A 159 -5.92 40.67 -33.15
N ILE A 160 -6.97 40.27 -32.40
CA ILE A 160 -7.14 38.91 -31.90
C ILE A 160 -7.97 38.13 -32.92
N ALA A 161 -7.37 37.12 -33.55
CA ALA A 161 -8.08 36.24 -34.47
C ALA A 161 -9.29 35.59 -33.76
N PRO A 162 -10.51 35.64 -34.34
CA PRO A 162 -11.67 34.96 -33.78
C PRO A 162 -11.36 33.47 -33.57
N GLY A 163 -11.55 32.98 -32.35
CA GLY A 163 -11.46 31.56 -32.04
C GLY A 163 -10.17 31.07 -31.40
N VAL A 164 -9.32 31.93 -30.82
CA VAL A 164 -8.23 31.46 -29.94
C VAL A 164 -8.83 30.98 -28.61
N PRO A 165 -8.75 29.67 -28.28
CA PRO A 165 -9.22 29.19 -26.99
C PRO A 165 -8.33 29.73 -25.88
N ILE A 166 -8.89 30.57 -25.00
CA ILE A 166 -8.24 30.95 -23.75
C ILE A 166 -8.39 29.77 -22.78
N VAL A 167 -7.29 29.09 -22.50
CA VAL A 167 -7.25 28.03 -21.48
C VAL A 167 -7.16 28.69 -20.10
N GLU A 168 -8.29 28.76 -19.40
CA GLU A 168 -8.32 29.24 -18.02
C GLU A 168 -7.48 28.32 -17.12
N ARG A 169 -6.39 28.86 -16.58
CA ARG A 169 -5.32 28.10 -15.92
C ARG A 169 -5.62 27.89 -14.43
N GLY A 170 -6.78 27.31 -14.12
CA GLY A 170 -7.14 26.87 -12.77
C GLY A 170 -6.80 25.40 -12.56
N VAL A 171 -5.51 25.05 -12.44
CA VAL A 171 -5.12 23.64 -12.21
C VAL A 171 -5.34 23.29 -10.74
N LYS A 172 -6.40 22.54 -10.44
CA LYS A 172 -6.58 21.95 -9.11
C LYS A 172 -5.77 20.66 -9.04
N GLY A 173 -4.75 20.66 -8.18
CA GLY A 173 -4.02 19.45 -7.81
C GLY A 173 -4.74 18.68 -6.72
N ALA A 174 -4.69 17.35 -6.76
CA ALA A 174 -5.14 16.47 -5.69
C ALA A 174 -4.02 15.49 -5.30
N LEU A 175 -3.74 15.38 -4.00
CA LEU A 175 -2.89 14.34 -3.43
C LEU A 175 -3.75 13.13 -3.09
N HIS A 176 -3.32 11.96 -3.52
CA HIS A 176 -3.94 10.68 -3.22
C HIS A 176 -2.97 9.81 -2.43
N GLU A 177 -3.51 8.98 -1.54
CA GLU A 177 -2.75 8.01 -0.78
C GLU A 177 -3.53 6.70 -0.70
N TYR A 178 -2.87 5.56 -0.93
CA TYR A 178 -3.48 4.24 -0.84
C TYR A 178 -2.47 3.22 -0.32
N THR A 179 -2.88 2.35 0.59
CA THR A 179 -2.05 1.24 1.09
C THR A 179 -2.53 -0.06 0.48
N THR A 180 -1.64 -0.83 -0.15
CA THR A 180 -1.94 -2.09 -0.84
C THR A 180 -0.96 -3.18 -0.41
N THR A 181 -1.34 -4.44 -0.57
CA THR A 181 -0.41 -5.57 -0.52
C THR A 181 0.39 -5.69 -1.81
N ILE A 182 1.63 -6.21 -1.71
CA ILE A 182 2.40 -6.69 -2.87
C ILE A 182 2.08 -8.18 -3.02
N PRO A 183 1.44 -8.59 -4.13
CA PRO A 183 1.13 -10.00 -4.37
C PRO A 183 2.41 -10.82 -4.59
N TYR A 184 2.28 -12.14 -4.52
CA TYR A 184 3.38 -13.06 -4.75
C TYR A 184 4.12 -12.76 -6.05
N TYR A 185 5.45 -12.72 -5.97
CA TYR A 185 6.35 -12.73 -7.12
C TYR A 185 7.38 -13.85 -6.95
N PRO A 186 7.56 -14.72 -7.96
CA PRO A 186 8.52 -15.83 -7.86
C PRO A 186 9.97 -15.34 -7.88
N GLU A 187 10.22 -14.27 -8.64
CA GLU A 187 11.53 -13.67 -8.82
C GLU A 187 11.41 -12.14 -8.81
N PRO A 188 12.40 -11.42 -8.28
CA PRO A 188 12.39 -9.97 -8.29
C PRO A 188 12.54 -9.46 -9.73
N GLY A 189 11.53 -8.74 -10.20
CA GLY A 189 11.51 -8.05 -11.49
C GLY A 189 11.46 -6.53 -11.32
N ARG A 190 10.66 -5.86 -12.14
CA ARG A 190 10.38 -4.42 -12.03
C ARG A 190 9.14 -4.21 -11.17
N ALA A 191 9.09 -3.09 -10.45
CA ALA A 191 7.93 -2.71 -9.65
C ALA A 191 7.00 -1.81 -10.47
N TYR A 192 5.80 -2.30 -10.73
CA TYR A 192 4.75 -1.59 -11.45
C TYR A 192 3.75 -1.00 -10.48
N VAL A 193 3.67 0.33 -10.43
CA VAL A 193 2.70 1.07 -9.62
C VAL A 193 1.50 1.38 -10.49
N HIS A 194 0.47 0.55 -10.38
CA HIS A 194 -0.78 0.70 -11.09
C HIS A 194 -1.72 1.63 -10.32
N LEU A 195 -2.07 2.76 -10.93
CA LEU A 195 -2.96 3.77 -10.37
C LEU A 195 -4.31 3.72 -11.07
N PHE A 196 -5.39 3.76 -10.30
CA PHE A 196 -6.76 3.62 -10.79
C PHE A 196 -7.58 4.88 -10.54
N ARG A 197 -8.53 5.15 -11.44
CA ARG A 197 -9.41 6.33 -11.37
C ARG A 197 -10.24 6.43 -10.07
N ASN A 198 -10.47 5.31 -9.39
CA ASN A 198 -11.23 5.27 -8.14
C ASN A 198 -10.37 5.63 -6.91
N GLY A 199 -9.15 6.11 -7.11
CA GLY A 199 -8.24 6.49 -6.02
C GLY A 199 -7.52 5.31 -5.37
N GLN A 200 -7.55 4.12 -5.98
CA GLN A 200 -6.83 2.95 -5.50
C GLN A 200 -5.53 2.72 -6.28
N ALA A 201 -4.62 1.96 -5.68
CA ALA A 201 -3.35 1.57 -6.29
C ALA A 201 -3.04 0.08 -6.10
N ARG A 202 -2.27 -0.51 -7.02
CA ARG A 202 -1.65 -1.84 -6.90
C ARG A 202 -0.18 -1.74 -7.21
N VAL A 203 0.65 -2.47 -6.45
CA VAL A 203 2.08 -2.59 -6.73
C VAL A 203 2.37 -4.03 -7.10
N ILE A 204 2.75 -4.25 -8.36
CA ILE A 204 3.02 -5.57 -8.92
C ILE A 204 4.51 -5.69 -9.21
N ILE A 205 5.14 -6.80 -8.81
CA ILE A 205 6.52 -7.10 -9.20
C ILE A 205 6.49 -8.10 -10.35
N SER A 206 7.06 -7.75 -11.50
CA SER A 206 6.99 -8.58 -12.71
C SER A 206 8.21 -8.36 -13.63
N ASN A 207 8.60 -9.41 -14.36
CA ASN A 207 9.58 -9.32 -15.47
C ASN A 207 8.91 -9.04 -16.82
N ILE A 208 7.58 -9.06 -16.86
CA ILE A 208 6.76 -8.81 -18.03
C ILE A 208 6.34 -7.34 -17.97
N GLY A 209 6.39 -6.63 -19.10
CA GLY A 209 5.95 -5.23 -19.18
C GLY A 209 4.43 -5.09 -19.02
N PRO A 210 3.92 -3.87 -18.74
CA PRO A 210 2.52 -3.66 -18.39
C PRO A 210 1.57 -3.83 -19.59
N THR A 211 2.10 -3.73 -20.81
CA THR A 211 1.40 -4.01 -22.08
C THR A 211 1.54 -5.48 -22.52
N GLY A 212 2.34 -6.28 -21.80
CA GLY A 212 2.53 -7.69 -22.08
C GLY A 212 1.26 -8.49 -21.81
N ARG A 213 0.94 -9.43 -22.70
CA ARG A 213 -0.26 -10.29 -22.58
C ARG A 213 -0.31 -11.05 -21.25
N ASP A 214 0.85 -11.47 -20.75
CA ASP A 214 0.99 -12.28 -19.54
C ASP A 214 1.31 -11.42 -18.30
N HIS A 215 1.16 -10.09 -18.39
CA HIS A 215 1.32 -9.22 -17.23
C HIS A 215 0.24 -9.55 -16.18
N PRO A 216 0.57 -9.67 -14.87
CA PRO A 216 -0.41 -10.05 -13.84
C PRO A 216 -1.62 -9.13 -13.73
N LEU A 217 -1.49 -7.90 -14.22
CA LEU A 217 -2.55 -6.91 -14.26
C LEU A 217 -2.68 -6.35 -15.68
N PRO A 218 -3.73 -6.73 -16.45
CA PRO A 218 -3.90 -6.29 -17.83
C PRO A 218 -3.96 -4.77 -17.94
N PHE A 219 -3.32 -4.21 -18.96
CA PHE A 219 -3.32 -2.76 -19.23
C PHE A 219 -4.71 -2.14 -19.41
N SER A 220 -5.69 -2.94 -19.81
CA SER A 220 -7.08 -2.52 -20.01
C SER A 220 -7.94 -2.57 -18.74
N ALA A 221 -7.39 -3.00 -17.61
CA ALA A 221 -8.14 -3.10 -16.36
C ALA A 221 -8.66 -1.73 -15.92
N LEU A 222 -9.97 -1.60 -15.71
CA LEU A 222 -10.59 -0.35 -15.24
C LEU A 222 -10.69 -0.28 -13.72
N GLU A 223 -10.69 -1.46 -13.10
CA GLU A 223 -10.83 -1.65 -11.66
C GLU A 223 -9.65 -2.49 -11.18
N PRO A 224 -9.15 -2.21 -9.97
CA PRO A 224 -8.08 -3.00 -9.41
C PRO A 224 -8.59 -4.40 -9.06
N PRO A 225 -7.77 -5.45 -9.24
CA PRO A 225 -8.09 -6.77 -8.76
C PRO A 225 -8.27 -6.74 -7.23
N PRO A 226 -9.08 -7.65 -6.66
CA PRO A 226 -9.18 -7.82 -5.21
C PRO A 226 -7.80 -7.96 -4.57
N GLU A 227 -7.62 -7.40 -3.37
CA GLU A 227 -6.39 -7.60 -2.61
C GLU A 227 -6.33 -9.05 -2.16
N VAL A 228 -5.16 -9.67 -2.38
CA VAL A 228 -4.85 -11.01 -1.87
C VAL A 228 -3.92 -10.79 -0.68
N GLU A 229 -4.31 -11.33 0.48
CA GLU A 229 -3.50 -11.28 1.72
C GLU A 229 -2.49 -12.43 1.80
#